data_AF-A0A377TGD6-F1
#
_entry.id   AF-A0A377TGD6-F1
#
_cell.length_a   1.000
_cell.length_b   1.000
_cell.length_c   1.000
_cell.angle_alpha   90.00
_cell.angle_beta   90.00
_cell.angle_gamma   90.00
#
_symmetry.space_group_name_H-M   'P 1'
#
loop_
_entity.id
_entity.type
_entity.pdbx_description
1 polymer ?
#
loop_
_entity_poly.entity_id
_entity_poly.type
_entity_poly.pdbx_seq_one_letter_code
_entity_poly.pdbx_strand_id
1 'polypeptide(L)'
;MYPGRSIAQLQKGASPELYNRVETFLAGVAEACAADGVEFEVIGIIYLQGENDNSASTTYYAAQSQTMRQNLINSCKAASGQTFDPIYLINQIGNTYINTMGVPQAQNRLPEQADKTILVGSYQGLPNPGAHLCSNSYRKLGLPLRAGTMALLLW
;
A
#
# COMPACT_ATOMS: atom_id res chain seq x y z
N MET A 1 10.77 -0.78 0.31
CA MET A 1 10.43 -1.83 -0.67
C MET A 1 11.63 -2.36 -1.43
N TYR A 2 11.37 -3.40 -2.20
CA TYR A 2 12.06 -3.68 -3.45
C TYR A 2 11.38 -2.92 -4.61
N PRO A 3 12.03 -1.92 -5.24
CA PRO A 3 11.50 -1.30 -6.44
C PRO A 3 11.40 -2.34 -7.58
N GLY A 4 10.45 -2.13 -8.50
CA GLY A 4 10.31 -2.97 -9.70
C GLY A 4 9.72 -4.37 -9.46
N ARG A 5 8.85 -4.53 -8.45
CA ARG A 5 8.15 -5.79 -8.18
C ARG A 5 6.69 -5.72 -8.61
N SER A 6 6.18 -6.82 -9.15
CA SER A 6 4.75 -6.99 -9.40
C SER A 6 4.00 -7.29 -8.11
N ILE A 7 2.69 -7.02 -8.09
CA ILE A 7 1.85 -7.31 -6.94
C ILE A 7 1.90 -8.80 -6.56
N ALA A 8 1.98 -9.69 -7.55
CA ALA A 8 2.11 -11.14 -7.34
C ALA A 8 3.39 -11.53 -6.58
N GLN A 9 4.51 -10.84 -6.85
CA GLN A 9 5.78 -11.06 -6.14
C GLN A 9 5.77 -10.53 -4.71
N LEU A 10 4.83 -9.64 -4.39
CA LEU A 10 4.67 -9.06 -3.07
C LEU A 10 3.63 -9.79 -2.21
N GLN A 11 2.83 -10.69 -2.80
CA GLN A 11 1.81 -11.43 -2.04
C GLN A 11 2.44 -12.31 -0.96
N LYS A 12 1.68 -12.54 0.12
CA LYS A 12 2.03 -13.52 1.14
C LYS A 12 2.09 -14.93 0.53
N GLY A 13 3.18 -15.65 0.81
CA GLY A 13 3.49 -16.97 0.26
C GLY A 13 4.14 -16.99 -1.11
N ALA A 14 4.52 -15.85 -1.68
CA ALA A 14 5.25 -15.76 -2.93
C ALA A 14 6.70 -16.27 -2.78
N SER A 15 7.37 -16.56 -3.90
CA SER A 15 8.80 -16.91 -3.92
C SER A 15 9.59 -15.94 -4.81
N PRO A 16 10.60 -15.23 -4.26
CA PRO A 16 10.96 -15.18 -2.84
C PRO A 16 9.86 -14.55 -1.98
N GLU A 17 9.81 -14.91 -0.69
CA GLU A 17 8.74 -14.45 0.21
C GLU A 17 9.00 -13.03 0.73
N LEU A 18 8.74 -12.04 -0.12
CA LEU A 18 9.02 -10.63 0.18
C LEU A 18 8.04 -10.05 1.20
N TYR A 19 6.82 -10.57 1.25
CA TYR A 19 5.77 -10.13 2.17
C TYR A 19 6.17 -10.29 3.65
N ASN A 20 6.94 -11.34 3.98
CA ASN A 20 7.38 -11.61 5.35
C ASN A 20 8.15 -10.45 6.01
N ARG A 21 8.64 -9.49 5.22
CA ARG A 21 9.21 -8.23 5.76
C ARG A 21 8.20 -7.40 6.55
N VAL A 22 6.93 -7.40 6.13
CA VAL A 22 5.85 -6.72 6.87
C VAL A 22 5.64 -7.38 8.22
N GLU A 23 5.56 -8.71 8.25
CA GLU A 23 5.32 -9.47 9.48
C GLU A 23 6.52 -9.38 10.43
N THR A 24 7.74 -9.41 9.89
CA THR A 24 8.97 -9.21 10.66
C THR A 24 9.01 -7.81 11.29
N PHE A 25 8.63 -6.77 10.54
CA PHE A 25 8.54 -5.41 11.06
C PHE A 25 7.52 -5.31 12.20
N LEU A 26 6.30 -5.82 11.99
CA LEU A 26 5.23 -5.80 12.99
C LEU A 26 5.60 -6.58 14.25
N ALA A 27 6.28 -7.71 14.12
CA ALA A 27 6.81 -8.49 15.25
C ALA A 27 7.82 -7.67 16.07
N GLY A 28 8.73 -6.93 15.41
CA GLY A 28 9.68 -6.05 16.10
C GLY A 28 9.00 -4.89 16.84
N VAL A 29 7.93 -4.32 16.28
CA VAL A 29 7.11 -3.31 16.99
C VAL A 29 6.45 -3.92 18.22
N ALA A 30 5.83 -5.09 18.08
CA ALA A 30 5.19 -5.78 19.19
C ALA A 30 6.18 -6.11 20.31
N GLU A 31 7.39 -6.57 19.97
CA GLU A 31 8.46 -6.83 20.94
C GLU A 31 8.87 -5.56 21.69
N ALA A 32 9.06 -4.44 20.99
CA ALA A 32 9.42 -3.16 21.61
C ALA A 32 8.31 -2.65 22.54
N CYS A 33 7.05 -2.70 22.11
CA CYS A 33 5.92 -2.29 22.94
C CYS A 33 5.75 -3.17 24.18
N ALA A 34 5.95 -4.49 24.04
CA ALA A 34 5.94 -5.41 25.17
C ALA A 34 7.06 -5.10 26.18
N ALA A 35 8.26 -4.76 25.71
CA ALA A 35 9.37 -4.35 26.58
C ALA A 35 9.07 -3.07 27.38
N ASP A 36 8.34 -2.13 26.76
CA ASP A 36 7.94 -0.87 27.38
C ASP A 36 6.62 -0.98 28.19
N GLY A 37 5.95 -2.14 28.16
CA GLY A 37 4.68 -2.37 28.85
C GLY A 37 3.51 -1.56 28.26
N VAL A 38 3.56 -1.25 26.97
CA VAL A 38 2.54 -0.48 26.25
C VAL A 38 1.87 -1.31 25.16
N GLU A 39 0.66 -0.92 24.79
CA GLU A 39 -0.05 -1.47 23.63
C GLU A 39 0.19 -0.58 22.39
N PHE A 40 0.09 -1.17 21.20
CA PHE A 40 0.14 -0.43 19.95
C PHE A 40 -1.01 -0.83 19.04
N GLU A 41 -1.42 0.09 18.18
CA GLU A 41 -2.41 -0.16 17.15
C GLU A 41 -1.92 0.43 15.82
N VAL A 42 -2.28 -0.23 14.72
CA VAL A 42 -2.05 0.27 13.37
C VAL A 42 -3.31 0.97 12.90
N ILE A 43 -3.26 2.29 12.82
CA ILE A 43 -4.43 3.10 12.44
C ILE A 43 -4.53 3.33 10.93
N GLY A 44 -3.45 3.16 10.18
CA GLY A 44 -3.46 3.27 8.72
C GLY A 44 -2.34 2.49 8.02
N ILE A 45 -2.66 1.99 6.84
CA ILE A 45 -1.74 1.33 5.91
C ILE A 45 -1.66 2.21 4.67
N ILE A 46 -0.45 2.59 4.27
CA ILE A 46 -0.21 3.29 3.01
C ILE A 46 0.41 2.28 2.04
N TYR A 47 -0.29 2.02 0.93
CA TYR A 47 0.15 1.09 -0.11
C TYR A 47 0.28 1.80 -1.46
N LEU A 48 1.50 1.81 -2.00
CA LEU A 48 1.80 2.35 -3.31
C LEU A 48 2.52 1.32 -4.16
N GLN A 49 1.83 0.82 -5.18
CA GLN A 49 2.38 -0.09 -6.16
C GLN A 49 1.44 -0.18 -7.37
N GLY A 50 1.97 -0.53 -8.53
CA GLY A 50 1.23 -0.94 -9.73
C GLY A 50 1.99 -0.70 -11.02
N GLU A 51 3.11 0.02 -10.96
CA GLU A 51 3.93 0.44 -12.09
C GLU A 51 4.48 -0.78 -12.84
N ASN A 52 4.88 -1.83 -12.13
CA ASN A 52 5.40 -3.06 -12.72
C ASN A 52 4.31 -4.02 -13.21
N ASP A 53 3.04 -3.72 -12.94
CA ASP A 53 1.88 -4.47 -13.42
C ASP A 53 1.11 -3.71 -14.51
N ASN A 54 1.68 -2.63 -15.07
CA ASN A 54 0.94 -1.71 -15.92
C ASN A 54 0.38 -2.27 -17.25
N SER A 55 0.74 -3.51 -17.59
CA SER A 55 0.16 -4.30 -18.69
C SER A 55 -0.98 -5.23 -18.25
N ALA A 56 -1.28 -5.31 -16.95
CA ALA A 56 -2.28 -6.20 -16.39
C ALA A 56 -3.71 -5.71 -16.68
N SER A 57 -4.66 -6.66 -16.72
CA SER A 57 -6.08 -6.36 -16.84
C SER A 57 -6.66 -5.80 -15.53
N THR A 58 -7.76 -5.04 -15.64
CA THR A 58 -8.48 -4.50 -14.48
C THR A 58 -8.88 -5.62 -13.50
N THR A 59 -9.43 -6.72 -14.02
CA THR A 59 -9.91 -7.84 -13.19
C THR A 59 -8.77 -8.51 -12.42
N TYR A 60 -7.64 -8.76 -13.09
CA TYR A 60 -6.48 -9.37 -12.44
C TYR A 60 -5.95 -8.48 -11.32
N TYR A 61 -5.69 -7.20 -11.61
CA TYR A 61 -5.10 -6.31 -10.62
C TYR A 61 -6.04 -6.01 -9.46
N ALA A 62 -7.35 -5.88 -9.73
CA ALA A 62 -8.35 -5.69 -8.67
C ALA A 62 -8.37 -6.87 -7.69
N ALA A 63 -8.38 -8.11 -8.18
CA ALA A 63 -8.35 -9.29 -7.32
C ALA A 63 -7.08 -9.35 -6.47
N GLN A 64 -5.91 -9.13 -7.08
CA GLN A 64 -4.63 -9.10 -6.36
C GLN A 64 -4.56 -7.98 -5.31
N SER A 65 -5.11 -6.81 -5.63
CA SER A 65 -5.16 -5.66 -4.72
C SER A 65 -6.04 -5.91 -3.50
N GLN A 66 -7.19 -6.56 -3.69
CA GLN A 66 -8.05 -6.98 -2.58
C GLN A 66 -7.35 -8.00 -1.67
N THR A 67 -6.68 -9.01 -2.26
CA THR A 67 -5.88 -9.98 -1.50
C THR A 67 -4.76 -9.30 -0.71
N MET A 68 -4.02 -8.39 -1.33
CA MET A 68 -2.95 -7.64 -0.67
C MET A 68 -3.49 -6.83 0.51
N ARG A 69 -4.57 -6.07 0.30
CA ARG A 69 -5.25 -5.30 1.35
C ARG A 69 -5.64 -6.19 2.53
N GLN A 70 -6.30 -7.31 2.25
CA GLN A 70 -6.78 -8.19 3.32
C GLN A 70 -5.63 -8.83 4.09
N ASN A 71 -4.57 -9.25 3.40
CA ASN A 71 -3.39 -9.79 4.04
C ASN A 71 -2.74 -8.76 4.98
N LEU A 72 -2.55 -7.51 4.52
CA LEU A 72 -1.95 -6.45 5.33
C LEU A 72 -2.79 -6.13 6.57
N ILE A 73 -4.11 -6.04 6.43
CA ILE A 73 -5.03 -5.84 7.55
C ILE A 73 -4.92 -7.00 8.55
N ASN A 74 -4.94 -8.25 8.06
CA ASN A 74 -4.85 -9.42 8.91
C ASN A 74 -3.51 -9.47 9.67
N SER A 75 -2.39 -9.19 8.99
CA SER A 75 -1.07 -9.14 9.64
C SER A 75 -1.01 -8.05 10.70
N CYS A 76 -1.58 -6.86 10.45
CA CYS A 76 -1.65 -5.79 11.45
C CYS A 76 -2.43 -6.24 12.69
N LYS A 77 -3.65 -6.77 12.50
CA LYS A 77 -4.51 -7.22 13.60
C LYS A 77 -3.91 -8.38 14.39
N ALA A 78 -3.24 -9.31 13.70
CA ALA A 78 -2.56 -10.42 14.34
C ALA A 78 -1.41 -9.95 15.24
N ALA A 79 -0.70 -8.88 14.84
CA ALA A 79 0.44 -8.37 15.61
C ALA A 79 0.04 -7.45 16.76
N SER A 80 -0.98 -6.59 16.57
CA SER A 80 -1.40 -5.62 17.57
C SER A 80 -2.50 -6.13 18.50
N GLY A 81 -3.26 -7.14 18.09
CA GLY A 81 -4.48 -7.56 18.78
C GLY A 81 -5.69 -6.64 18.56
N GLN A 82 -5.54 -5.56 17.78
CA GLN A 82 -6.63 -4.62 17.51
C GLN A 82 -7.81 -5.31 16.79
N THR A 83 -9.03 -4.91 17.13
CA THR A 83 -10.24 -5.50 16.54
C THR A 83 -10.72 -4.75 15.30
N PHE A 84 -10.39 -3.46 15.19
CA PHE A 84 -10.76 -2.64 14.04
C PHE A 84 -9.76 -2.76 12.88
N ASP A 85 -10.29 -2.68 11.67
CA ASP A 85 -9.46 -2.63 10.47
C ASP A 85 -8.81 -1.24 10.30
N PRO A 86 -7.48 -1.17 10.05
CA PRO A 86 -6.79 0.06 9.68
C PRO A 86 -7.38 0.70 8.42
N ILE A 87 -7.26 2.02 8.29
CA ILE A 87 -7.58 2.71 7.03
C ILE A 87 -6.58 2.28 5.96
N TYR A 88 -7.06 1.91 4.77
CA TYR A 88 -6.22 1.52 3.64
C TYR A 88 -6.10 2.67 2.64
N LEU A 89 -4.92 3.29 2.58
CA LEU A 89 -4.63 4.45 1.75
C LEU A 89 -3.87 3.98 0.52
N ILE A 90 -4.48 4.17 -0.66
CA ILE A 90 -3.89 3.79 -1.94
C ILE A 90 -3.69 5.00 -2.84
N ASN A 91 -2.73 4.92 -3.74
CA ASN A 91 -2.63 5.85 -4.87
C ASN A 91 -3.04 5.15 -6.18
N GLN A 92 -3.29 5.98 -7.18
CA GLN A 92 -3.36 5.54 -8.57
C GLN A 92 -2.01 5.79 -9.24
N ILE A 93 -1.53 4.83 -10.04
CA ILE A 93 -0.38 5.05 -10.91
C ILE A 93 -0.72 6.06 -12.01
N GLY A 94 0.29 6.71 -12.57
CA GLY A 94 0.11 7.78 -13.55
C GLY A 94 1.33 8.00 -14.43
N ASN A 95 1.22 8.98 -15.33
CA ASN A 95 2.26 9.41 -16.26
C ASN A 95 2.79 8.26 -17.14
N THR A 96 4.10 8.17 -17.33
CA THR A 96 4.81 7.20 -18.17
C THR A 96 4.56 5.74 -17.76
N TYR A 97 3.97 5.49 -16.59
CA TYR A 97 3.61 4.14 -16.16
C TYR A 97 2.23 3.69 -16.63
N ILE A 98 1.42 4.54 -17.27
CA ILE A 98 0.15 4.11 -17.87
C ILE A 98 0.43 3.54 -19.26
N ASN A 99 0.68 2.23 -19.33
CA ASN A 99 0.73 1.48 -20.59
C ASN A 99 -0.66 1.00 -21.03
N THR A 100 -1.51 0.67 -20.05
CA THR A 100 -2.92 0.30 -20.24
C THR A 100 -3.77 0.91 -19.13
N MET A 101 -5.09 0.88 -19.29
CA MET A 101 -6.02 1.38 -18.28
C MET A 101 -6.39 0.35 -17.21
N GLY A 102 -5.84 -0.88 -17.26
CA GLY A 102 -6.23 -1.95 -16.34
C GLY A 102 -5.93 -1.63 -14.88
N VAL A 103 -4.66 -1.35 -14.58
CA VAL A 103 -4.21 -1.02 -13.22
C VAL A 103 -4.82 0.30 -12.70
N PRO A 104 -4.78 1.43 -13.44
CA PRO A 104 -5.39 2.68 -12.96
C PRO A 104 -6.90 2.55 -12.67
N GLN A 105 -7.64 1.79 -13.48
CA GLN A 105 -9.06 1.54 -13.22
C GLN A 105 -9.30 0.69 -11.98
N ALA A 106 -8.49 -0.35 -11.77
CA ALA A 106 -8.58 -1.20 -10.59
C ALA A 106 -8.29 -0.42 -9.31
N GLN A 107 -7.25 0.43 -9.32
CA GLN A 107 -6.93 1.31 -8.18
C GLN A 107 -8.03 2.33 -7.92
N ASN A 108 -8.59 2.95 -8.96
CA ASN A 108 -9.65 3.93 -8.78
C ASN A 108 -10.95 3.32 -8.21
N ARG A 109 -11.26 2.07 -8.56
CA ARG A 109 -12.48 1.39 -8.10
C ARG A 109 -12.35 0.72 -6.74
N LEU A 110 -11.15 0.51 -6.22
CA LEU A 110 -10.98 -0.20 -4.95
C LEU A 110 -11.72 0.46 -3.76
N PRO A 111 -11.74 1.80 -3.61
CA PRO A 111 -12.54 2.47 -2.58
C PRO A 111 -14.04 2.20 -2.66
N GLU A 112 -14.57 1.92 -3.85
CA GLU A 112 -15.99 1.60 -4.06
C GLU A 112 -16.31 0.13 -3.69
N GLN A 113 -15.29 -0.71 -3.58
CA GLN A 113 -15.42 -2.17 -3.40
C GLN A 113 -14.98 -2.65 -2.02
N ALA A 114 -14.23 -1.85 -1.28
CA ALA A 114 -13.64 -2.26 -0.01
C ALA A 114 -13.72 -1.11 1.01
N ASP A 115 -14.45 -1.35 2.11
CA ASP A 115 -14.63 -0.38 3.18
C ASP A 115 -13.31 0.19 3.72
N LYS A 116 -13.35 1.41 4.26
CA LYS A 116 -12.19 2.10 4.84
C LYS A 116 -10.98 2.20 3.90
N THR A 117 -11.23 2.15 2.59
CA THR A 117 -10.21 2.34 1.57
C THR A 117 -10.35 3.72 0.97
N ILE A 118 -9.26 4.47 0.89
CA ILE A 118 -9.25 5.84 0.38
C ILE A 118 -8.20 5.95 -0.72
N LEU A 119 -8.62 6.44 -1.88
CA LEU A 119 -7.70 6.86 -2.93
C LEU A 119 -7.17 8.25 -2.59
N VAL A 120 -5.88 8.34 -2.25
CA VAL A 120 -5.26 9.58 -1.77
C VAL A 120 -4.74 10.48 -2.89
N GLY A 121 -4.68 9.97 -4.12
CA GLY A 121 -4.31 10.75 -5.28
C GLY A 121 -3.76 9.91 -6.43
N SER A 122 -3.49 10.58 -7.54
CA SER A 122 -2.82 10.00 -8.71
C SER A 122 -1.46 10.64 -8.91
N TYR A 123 -0.52 9.90 -9.50
CA TYR A 123 0.73 10.49 -10.00
C TYR A 123 0.50 11.40 -11.21
N GLN A 124 -0.67 11.31 -11.85
CA GLN A 124 -0.96 12.02 -13.08
C GLN A 124 -0.74 13.53 -12.93
N GLY A 125 0.07 14.10 -13.83
CA GLY A 125 0.35 15.54 -13.86
C GLY A 125 1.36 16.02 -12.81
N LEU A 126 1.92 15.12 -12.00
CA LEU A 126 3.03 15.45 -11.10
C LEU A 126 4.37 15.37 -11.83
N PRO A 127 5.26 16.38 -11.69
CA PRO A 127 6.58 16.35 -12.32
C PRO A 127 7.38 15.09 -11.98
N ASN A 128 7.91 14.42 -13.00
CA ASN A 128 8.81 13.27 -12.88
C ASN A 128 9.97 13.36 -13.89
N PRO A 129 11.23 13.08 -13.52
CA PRO A 129 12.33 12.89 -14.47
C PRO A 129 12.23 11.49 -15.11
N GLY A 130 11.16 11.23 -15.88
CA GLY A 130 10.98 10.03 -16.69
C GLY A 130 10.27 8.85 -16.02
N ALA A 131 10.54 8.57 -14.74
CA ALA A 131 10.00 7.41 -14.03
C ALA A 131 9.52 7.79 -12.62
N HIS A 132 10.44 7.89 -11.66
CA HIS A 132 10.11 8.23 -10.28
C HIS A 132 9.68 9.70 -10.13
N LEU A 133 8.76 9.98 -9.20
CA LEU A 133 8.35 11.34 -8.88
C LEU A 133 9.55 12.15 -8.36
N CYS A 134 9.60 13.45 -8.66
CA CYS A 134 10.57 14.32 -7.99
C CYS A 134 10.21 14.50 -6.51
N SER A 135 11.17 14.89 -5.67
CA SER A 135 10.94 15.04 -4.22
C SER A 135 9.76 15.96 -3.89
N ASN A 136 9.50 16.98 -4.70
CA ASN A 136 8.37 17.88 -4.51
C ASN A 136 7.02 17.24 -4.86
N SER A 137 7.01 16.37 -5.88
CA SER A 137 5.83 15.59 -6.26
C SER A 137 5.46 14.57 -5.17
N TYR A 138 6.44 13.94 -4.52
CA TYR A 138 6.18 13.09 -3.34
C TYR A 138 5.59 13.89 -2.16
N ARG A 139 6.07 15.12 -1.92
CA ARG A 139 5.48 15.99 -0.88
C ARG A 139 4.03 16.37 -1.19
N LYS A 140 3.71 16.63 -2.46
CA LYS A 140 2.34 16.92 -2.91
C LYS A 140 1.41 15.71 -2.75
N LEU A 141 1.89 14.51 -3.06
CA LEU A 141 1.13 13.27 -2.85
C LEU A 141 1.00 12.91 -1.36
N GLY A 142 2.00 13.25 -0.54
CA GLY A 142 1.99 13.03 0.90
C GLY A 142 1.20 14.07 1.72
N LEU A 143 0.83 15.20 1.13
CA LEU A 143 0.05 16.25 1.81
C LEU A 143 -1.36 15.78 2.22
N PRO A 144 -2.13 15.10 1.36
CA PRO A 144 -3.38 14.45 1.74
C PRO A 144 -3.23 13.41 2.87
N LEU A 145 -2.06 12.77 3.00
CA LEU A 145 -1.76 11.76 4.03
C LEU A 145 -1.50 12.35 5.43
N ARG A 146 -1.40 13.68 5.57
CA ARG A 146 -1.02 14.37 6.83
C ARG A 146 -2.20 14.85 7.68
N ALA A 147 -3.44 14.56 7.30
CA ALA A 147 -4.59 14.80 8.16
C ALA A 147 -4.71 13.70 9.25
N GLY A 148 -3.78 13.71 10.20
CA GLY A 148 -3.87 13.06 11.52
C GLY A 148 -3.94 11.53 11.56
N THR A 149 -2.85 10.80 11.33
CA THR A 149 -2.73 9.34 11.58
C THR A 149 -1.24 8.91 11.49
N MET A 150 -0.68 8.22 12.49
CA MET A 150 0.55 7.41 12.34
C MET A 150 0.27 6.31 11.31
N ALA A 151 0.80 6.46 10.11
CA ALA A 151 0.59 5.53 9.02
C ALA A 151 1.83 4.65 8.80
N LEU A 152 1.61 3.35 8.61
CA LEU A 152 2.64 2.43 8.13
C LEU A 152 2.96 2.80 6.68
N LEU A 153 4.04 3.56 6.47
CA LEU A 153 4.56 3.88 5.13
C LEU A 153 5.32 2.67 4.59
N LEU A 154 4.66 1.86 3.78
CA LEU A 154 5.31 0.86 2.95
C LEU A 154 5.60 1.51 1.59
N TRP A 155 6.74 2.18 1.50
CA TRP A 155 7.35 2.51 0.20
C TRP A 155 7.72 1.24 -0.51
#